data_AF-A0A7J4EL56-F1
#
_entry.id   AF-A0A7J4EL56-F1
#
_cell.length_a   1.000
_cell.length_b   1.000
_cell.length_c   1.000
_cell.angle_alpha   90.00
_cell.angle_beta   90.00
_cell.angle_gamma   90.00
#
_symmetry.space_group_name_H-M   'P 1'
#
loop_
_entity.id
_entity.type
_entity.pdbx_description
1 polymer ?
#
loop_
_entity_poly.entity_id
_entity_poly.type
_entity_poly.pdbx_seq_one_letter_code
_entity_poly.pdbx_strand_id
1 'polypeptide(L)'
;MNLKELEEPEESSETKETEEEDLEGLYDLVIPPGVTHSLIIELVNKFDLEPVKRIMDVSIIENEVKPSEVLVLRGDKETVDEAHEYLIKVLKKQIEEMGKPRIY
;
A
#
# COMPACT_ATOMS: atom_id res chain seq x y z
N MET A 1 7.37 7.08 -48.86
CA MET A 1 8.23 6.70 -47.71
C MET A 1 8.29 7.89 -46.78
N ASN A 2 7.68 7.79 -45.61
CA ASN A 2 7.81 8.78 -44.54
C ASN A 2 8.51 8.08 -43.38
N LEU A 3 9.64 8.64 -42.99
CA LEU A 3 10.56 8.15 -41.98
C LEU A 3 10.33 8.98 -40.71
N LYS A 4 9.82 8.32 -39.67
CA LYS A 4 10.11 8.51 -38.24
C LYS A 4 9.15 7.62 -37.44
N GLU A 5 9.51 6.34 -37.40
CA GLU A 5 9.26 5.51 -36.23
C GLU A 5 9.99 6.18 -35.06
N LEU A 6 9.23 6.76 -34.15
CA LEU A 6 9.70 7.07 -32.81
C LEU A 6 9.07 5.97 -31.95
N GLU A 7 9.84 4.92 -31.71
CA GLU A 7 9.55 3.93 -30.67
C GLU A 7 9.59 4.68 -29.33
N GLU A 8 8.43 4.94 -28.74
CA GLU A 8 8.34 5.21 -27.31
C GLU A 8 8.51 3.87 -26.58
N PRO A 9 9.41 3.75 -25.59
CA PRO A 9 9.52 2.53 -24.81
C PRO A 9 8.32 2.49 -23.86
N GLU A 10 7.27 1.78 -24.26
CA GLU A 10 6.17 1.42 -23.35
C GLU A 10 6.75 0.52 -22.25
N GLU A 11 6.95 1.16 -21.11
CA GLU A 11 7.45 0.63 -19.86
C GLU A 11 6.65 -0.61 -19.47
N SER A 12 7.32 -1.75 -19.48
CA SER A 12 6.84 -3.02 -18.96
C SER A 12 6.52 -2.87 -17.47
N SER A 13 5.29 -2.51 -17.14
CA SER A 13 4.69 -2.86 -15.86
C SER A 13 3.51 -3.76 -16.18
N GLU A 14 3.74 -5.06 -16.01
CA GLU A 14 2.70 -6.07 -16.08
C GLU A 14 1.57 -5.65 -15.13
N THR A 15 0.48 -5.13 -15.69
CA THR A 15 -0.83 -5.14 -15.05
C THR A 15 -1.19 -6.61 -14.86
N LYS A 16 -0.79 -7.17 -13.73
CA LYS A 16 -1.48 -8.34 -13.18
C LYS A 16 -2.85 -7.83 -12.75
N GLU A 17 -3.77 -7.76 -13.71
CA GLU A 17 -5.19 -7.92 -13.44
C GLU A 17 -5.28 -9.11 -12.49
N THR A 18 -5.88 -8.90 -11.32
CA THR A 18 -5.92 -9.91 -10.27
C THR A 18 -6.79 -11.05 -10.81
N GLU A 19 -6.14 -12.04 -11.39
CA GLU A 19 -6.75 -13.33 -11.69
C GLU A 19 -7.41 -13.78 -10.38
N GLU A 20 -8.65 -14.28 -10.46
CA GLU A 20 -9.40 -14.87 -9.35
C GLU A 20 -8.74 -16.19 -8.88
N GLU A 21 -7.42 -16.26 -8.86
CA GLU A 21 -6.65 -17.35 -8.26
C GLU A 21 -6.86 -17.31 -6.74
N ASP A 22 -7.26 -18.46 -6.19
CA ASP A 22 -7.67 -18.73 -4.80
C ASP A 22 -7.19 -17.69 -3.76
N LEU A 23 -8.03 -16.67 -3.53
CA LEU A 23 -7.86 -15.72 -2.41
C LEU A 23 -8.31 -16.32 -1.07
N GLU A 24 -8.69 -17.60 -1.04
CA GLU A 24 -9.19 -18.26 0.16
C GLU A 24 -8.07 -18.33 1.23
N GLY A 25 -8.32 -17.70 2.38
CA GLY A 25 -7.35 -17.63 3.47
C GLY A 25 -6.35 -16.46 3.38
N LEU A 26 -6.39 -15.66 2.32
CA LEU A 26 -5.57 -14.44 2.18
C LEU A 26 -6.35 -13.19 2.57
N TYR A 27 -5.66 -12.27 3.23
CA TYR A 27 -6.21 -11.03 3.76
C TYR A 27 -5.34 -9.86 3.32
N ASP A 28 -5.99 -8.72 3.08
CA ASP A 28 -5.33 -7.49 2.64
C ASP A 28 -5.27 -6.48 3.81
N LEU A 29 -4.06 -6.06 4.18
CA LEU A 29 -3.83 -4.90 5.04
C LEU A 29 -3.80 -3.64 4.19
N VAL A 30 -4.84 -2.82 4.27
CA VAL A 30 -4.89 -1.53 3.56
C VAL A 30 -3.89 -0.56 4.18
N ILE A 31 -2.99 -0.01 3.36
CA ILE A 31 -2.02 1.00 3.81
C ILE A 31 -2.66 2.40 3.71
N PRO A 32 -2.86 3.11 4.84
CA PRO A 32 -3.42 4.45 4.79
C PRO A 32 -2.50 5.44 4.06
N PRO A 33 -3.06 6.50 3.47
CA PRO A 33 -2.25 7.60 2.96
C PRO A 33 -1.46 8.25 4.10
N GLY A 34 -0.20 8.58 3.83
CA GLY A 34 0.70 9.22 4.80
C GLY A 34 1.62 8.26 5.56
N VAL A 35 1.46 6.94 5.41
CA VAL A 35 2.45 5.97 5.89
C VAL A 35 3.76 6.14 5.10
N THR A 36 4.87 6.30 5.81
CA THR A 36 6.20 6.47 5.20
C THR A 36 6.66 5.21 4.47
N HIS A 37 7.30 5.37 3.31
CA HIS A 37 7.80 4.26 2.49
C HIS A 37 8.73 3.30 3.26
N SER A 38 9.56 3.81 4.17
CA SER A 38 10.43 2.99 5.02
C SER A 38 9.63 2.03 5.90
N LEU A 39 8.50 2.47 6.47
CA LEU A 39 7.64 1.62 7.29
C LEU A 39 6.93 0.56 6.44
N ILE A 40 6.57 0.88 5.20
CA ILE A 40 5.99 -0.10 4.25
C ILE A 40 7.02 -1.21 3.95
N ILE A 41 8.25 -0.84 3.60
CA ILE A 41 9.34 -1.78 3.38
C ILE A 41 9.60 -2.63 4.64
N GLU A 42 9.56 -2.02 5.82
CA GLU A 42 9.73 -2.74 7.07
C GLU A 42 8.62 -3.77 7.29
N LEU A 43 7.35 -3.41 7.06
CA LEU A 43 6.21 -4.32 7.18
C LEU A 43 6.35 -5.53 6.24
N VAL A 44 6.66 -5.28 4.96
CA VAL A 44 6.89 -6.32 3.95
C VAL A 44 7.98 -7.29 4.40
N ASN A 45 9.16 -6.77 4.80
CA ASN A 45 10.28 -7.64 5.16
C ASN A 45 10.10 -8.35 6.50
N LYS A 46 9.44 -7.70 7.47
CA LYS A 46 9.31 -8.22 8.83
C LYS A 46 8.23 -9.29 8.96
N PHE A 47 7.15 -9.14 8.21
CA PHE A 47 5.98 -10.01 8.26
C PHE A 47 5.82 -10.85 6.99
N ASP A 48 6.74 -10.77 6.03
CA ASP A 48 6.70 -11.51 4.76
C ASP A 48 5.38 -11.28 3.98
N LEU A 49 4.93 -10.01 3.95
CA LEU A 49 3.70 -9.63 3.27
C LEU A 49 3.95 -9.24 1.81
N GLU A 50 3.04 -9.62 0.92
CA GLU A 50 3.12 -9.29 -0.49
C GLU A 50 2.47 -7.92 -0.79
N PRO A 51 3.20 -6.93 -1.34
CA PRO A 51 2.60 -5.67 -1.76
C PRO A 51 1.80 -5.84 -3.05
N VAL A 52 0.50 -5.56 -3.00
CA VAL A 52 -0.40 -5.63 -4.16
C VAL A 52 -1.22 -4.35 -4.30
N LYS A 53 -1.65 -4.06 -5.53
CA LYS A 53 -2.53 -2.93 -5.83
C LYS A 53 -3.98 -3.40 -5.90
N ARG A 54 -4.89 -2.65 -5.30
CA ARG A 54 -6.33 -2.90 -5.32
C ARG A 54 -7.06 -1.64 -5.74
N ILE A 55 -8.02 -1.80 -6.67
CA ILE A 55 -9.01 -0.74 -6.91
C ILE A 55 -10.09 -0.89 -5.85
N MET A 56 -10.30 0.16 -5.06
CA MET A 56 -11.35 0.20 -4.04
C MET A 56 -11.94 1.60 -3.92
N ASP A 57 -13.20 1.66 -3.51
CA ASP A 57 -13.90 2.91 -3.22
C ASP A 57 -13.38 3.48 -1.90
N VAL A 58 -12.69 4.62 -1.97
CA VAL A 58 -12.12 5.30 -0.81
C VAL A 58 -12.57 6.76 -0.78
N SER A 59 -12.80 7.26 0.44
CA SER A 59 -13.06 8.67 0.68
C SER A 59 -11.77 9.36 1.16
N ILE A 60 -11.06 9.94 0.20
CA ILE A 60 -9.84 10.72 0.47
C ILE A 60 -10.18 12.19 0.70
N ILE A 61 -11.23 12.68 0.05
CA ILE A 61 -11.76 14.04 0.19
C ILE A 61 -13.11 13.93 0.92
N GLU A 62 -13.35 14.84 1.85
CA GLU A 62 -14.56 14.88 2.66
C GLU A 62 -15.81 14.92 1.77
N ASN A 63 -16.70 13.92 1.93
CA ASN A 63 -17.93 13.71 1.14
C ASN A 63 -17.74 13.28 -0.32
N GLU A 64 -16.55 12.85 -0.73
CA GLU A 64 -16.32 12.26 -2.05
C GLU A 64 -15.79 10.83 -1.87
N VAL A 65 -16.53 9.84 -2.37
CA VAL A 65 -16.09 8.45 -2.50
C VAL A 65 -15.79 8.21 -3.97
N LYS A 66 -14.58 7.77 -4.29
CA LYS A 66 -14.21 7.41 -5.66
C LYS A 66 -13.37 6.13 -5.71
N PRO A 67 -13.48 5.35 -6.78
CA PRO A 67 -12.57 4.25 -7.04
C PRO A 67 -11.15 4.81 -7.14
N SER A 68 -10.25 4.28 -6.32
CA SER A 68 -8.83 4.63 -6.36
C SER A 68 -7.99 3.37 -6.29
N GLU A 69 -6.83 3.41 -6.95
CA GLU A 69 -5.81 2.40 -6.77
C GLU A 69 -5.13 2.62 -5.41
N VAL A 70 -5.19 1.61 -4.55
CA VAL A 70 -4.65 1.63 -3.18
C VAL A 70 -3.65 0.50 -3.04
N LEU A 71 -2.54 0.81 -2.35
CA LEU A 71 -1.57 -0.20 -1.94
C LEU A 71 -2.10 -0.98 -0.74
N VAL A 72 -2.08 -2.30 -0.84
CA VAL A 72 -2.37 -3.20 0.27
C VAL A 72 -1.24 -4.20 0.44
N LEU A 73 -1.05 -4.72 1.64
CA LEU A 73 -0.09 -5.77 1.94
C LEU A 73 -0.86 -7.07 2.23
N ARG A 74 -0.64 -8.10 1.44
CA ARG A 74 -1.37 -9.37 1.48
C ARG A 74 -0.60 -10.45 2.25
N GLY A 75 -1.31 -11.24 3.03
CA GLY A 75 -0.77 -12.40 3.74
C GLY A 75 -1.89 -13.25 4.34
N ASP A 76 -1.52 -14.23 5.17
CA ASP A 76 -2.50 -14.96 5.98
C ASP A 76 -3.07 -14.06 7.10
N LYS A 77 -4.18 -14.49 7.69
CA LYS A 77 -4.90 -13.70 8.70
C LYS A 77 -4.05 -13.34 9.92
N GLU A 78 -3.29 -14.28 10.46
CA GLU A 78 -2.54 -14.07 11.70
C GLU A 78 -1.43 -13.06 11.45
N THR A 79 -0.69 -13.24 10.36
CA THR A 79 0.37 -12.32 9.94
C THR A 79 -0.16 -10.91 9.67
N VAL A 80 -1.30 -10.79 9.00
CA VAL A 80 -1.94 -9.50 8.70
C VAL A 80 -2.40 -8.79 9.97
N ASP A 81 -3.01 -9.52 10.91
CA ASP A 81 -3.44 -8.95 12.19
C ASP A 81 -2.24 -8.44 13.01
N GLU A 82 -1.15 -9.21 13.08
CA GLU A 82 0.08 -8.79 13.77
C GLU A 82 0.72 -7.54 13.11
N ALA A 83 0.76 -7.51 11.79
CA ALA A 83 1.26 -6.37 11.03
C ALA A 83 0.40 -5.11 11.23
N HIS A 84 -0.92 -5.26 11.31
CA HIS A 84 -1.85 -4.17 11.64
C HIS A 84 -1.51 -3.58 13.00
N GLU A 85 -1.42 -4.41 14.04
CA GLU A 85 -1.11 -3.94 15.40
C GLU A 85 0.22 -3.20 15.46
N TYR A 86 1.22 -3.72 14.74
CA TYR A 86 2.53 -3.08 14.61
C TYR A 86 2.43 -1.72 13.94
N LEU A 87 1.77 -1.62 12.78
CA LEU A 87 1.56 -0.38 12.04
C LEU A 87 0.92 0.70 12.93
N ILE A 88 -0.19 0.37 13.59
CA ILE A 88 -0.90 1.32 14.48
C ILE A 88 0.00 1.77 15.63
N LYS A 89 0.78 0.87 16.23
CA LYS A 89 1.71 1.20 17.32
C LYS A 89 2.78 2.20 16.85
N VAL A 90 3.39 1.97 15.68
CA VAL A 90 4.42 2.87 15.13
C VAL A 90 3.81 4.23 14.79
N LEU A 91 2.65 4.27 14.14
CA LEU A 91 1.97 5.53 13.80
C LEU A 91 1.60 6.35 15.03
N LYS A 92 1.06 5.72 16.08
CA LYS A 92 0.77 6.40 17.35
C LYS A 92 2.02 7.00 17.98
N LYS A 93 3.13 6.26 17.97
CA LYS A 93 4.41 6.75 18.49
C LYS A 93 4.92 7.96 17.70
N GLN A 94 4.82 7.92 16.37
CA GLN A 94 5.22 9.04 15.50
C GLN A 94 4.38 10.30 15.77
N ILE A 95 3.06 10.15 15.95
CA ILE A 95 2.16 11.25 16.31
C ILE A 95 2.55 11.84 17.67
N GLU A 96 2.85 11.01 18.66
CA GLU A 96 3.28 11.47 19.99
C GLU A 96 4.61 12.22 19.93
N GLU A 97 5.57 11.76 19.13
CA GLU A 97 6.87 12.42 18.93
C GLU A 97 6.73 13.76 18.21
N MET A 98 5.81 13.86 17.24
CA MET A 98 5.51 15.13 16.55
C MET A 98 4.86 16.16 17.49
N GLY A 99 4.11 15.72 18.49
CA GLY A 99 3.49 16.60 19.50
C GLY A 99 4.48 17.17 20.54
N LYS A 100 5.74 16.72 20.56
CA LYS A 100 6.73 17.19 21.54
C LYS A 100 7.37 18.51 21.05
N PRO A 101 7.52 19.52 21.93
CA PRO A 101 8.19 20.76 21.56
C PRO A 101 9.65 20.47 21.20
N ARG A 102 10.06 20.87 20.00
CA ARG A 102 11.48 20.82 19.60
C ARG A 102 12.18 22.02 20.25
N ILE A 103 12.99 21.74 21.28
CA ILE A 103 13.86 22.73 21.88
C ILE A 103 15.12 22.77 21.03
N TYR A 104 15.34 23.89 20.32
CA TYR A 104 16.56 24.18 19.56
C TYR A 104 17.55 24.98 20.40
#